data_AF-A0A6L6U8D9-F1
#
_entry.id   AF-A0A6L6U8D9-F1
#
_cell.length_a   1.000
_cell.length_b   1.000
_cell.length_c   1.000
_cell.angle_alpha   90.00
_cell.angle_beta   90.00
_cell.angle_gamma   90.00
#
_symmetry.space_group_name_H-M   'P 1'
#
loop_
_entity.id
_entity.type
_entity.pdbx_description
1 polymer ?
#
loop_
_entity_poly.entity_id
_entity_poly.type
_entity_poly.pdbx_seq_one_letter_code
_entity_poly.pdbx_strand_id
1 'polypeptide(L)'
;MLIILHYSDFYFNKYIMKKIYSYIGVFMLILTLTIFFLYIKNTNNKSKATNQSLYSLKVIENKDSWIYEIYKNDTMFIRQEYIPSAKGKQSFKTKEDAKKIGNLVVSKLSKNVFPVISKNDLINNNINFENK
;
A
#
# COMPACT_ATOMS: atom_id res chain seq x y z
N MET A 1 21.79 12.95 -65.43
CA MET A 1 20.52 12.42 -64.89
C MET A 1 20.72 11.49 -63.70
N LEU A 2 21.57 10.46 -63.80
CA LEU A 2 21.88 9.51 -62.70
C LEU A 2 22.42 10.15 -61.41
N ILE A 3 23.29 11.16 -61.52
CA ILE A 3 23.90 11.82 -60.34
C ILE A 3 22.86 12.60 -59.50
N ILE A 4 21.83 13.18 -60.14
CA ILE A 4 20.79 13.97 -59.46
C ILE A 4 19.86 13.05 -58.66
N LEU A 5 19.52 11.88 -59.21
CA LEU A 5 18.67 10.87 -58.54
C LEU A 5 19.38 10.30 -57.30
N HIS A 6 20.68 10.01 -57.40
CA HIS A 6 21.46 9.52 -56.26
C HIS A 6 21.55 10.56 -55.13
N TYR A 7 21.63 11.84 -55.49
CA TYR A 7 21.63 12.93 -54.52
C TYR A 7 20.27 13.11 -53.84
N SER A 8 19.14 13.03 -54.57
CA SER A 8 17.82 13.12 -53.95
C SER A 8 17.55 11.99 -52.96
N ASP A 9 17.95 10.75 -53.28
CA ASP A 9 17.79 9.59 -52.38
C ASP A 9 18.61 9.73 -51.09
N PHE A 10 19.84 10.26 -51.20
CA PHE A 10 20.69 10.53 -50.04
C PHE A 10 20.09 11.59 -49.11
N TYR A 11 19.57 12.69 -49.67
CA TYR A 11 18.94 13.76 -48.88
C TYR A 11 17.61 13.31 -48.26
N PHE A 12 16.83 12.49 -48.98
CA PHE A 12 15.60 11.90 -48.49
C PHE A 12 15.85 10.96 -47.30
N ASN A 13 16.86 10.10 -47.38
CA ASN A 13 17.26 9.23 -46.27
C ASN A 13 17.76 10.02 -45.05
N LYS A 14 18.55 11.07 -45.26
CA LYS A 14 18.99 11.96 -44.18
C LYS A 14 17.82 12.67 -43.48
N TYR A 15 16.80 13.07 -44.25
CA TYR A 15 15.58 13.67 -43.72
C TYR A 15 14.74 12.68 -42.90
N ILE A 16 14.57 11.45 -43.39
CA ILE A 16 13.85 10.37 -42.68
C ILE A 16 14.55 10.03 -41.37
N MET A 17 15.87 9.86 -41.39
CA MET A 17 16.66 9.53 -40.20
C MET A 17 16.50 10.58 -39.09
N LYS A 18 16.47 11.87 -39.44
CA LYS A 18 16.26 12.96 -38.47
C LYS A 18 14.89 12.89 -37.78
N LYS A 19 13.83 12.52 -38.52
CA LYS A 19 12.49 12.33 -37.95
C LYS A 19 12.43 11.10 -37.05
N ILE A 20 13.07 10.00 -37.44
CA ILE A 20 13.12 8.77 -36.65
C ILE A 20 13.76 9.01 -35.28
N TYR A 21 14.88 9.74 -35.20
CA TYR A 21 15.49 10.08 -33.90
C TYR A 21 14.58 10.93 -33.01
N SER A 22 13.77 11.82 -33.58
CA SER A 22 12.76 12.58 -32.84
C SER A 22 11.71 11.65 -32.22
N TYR A 23 11.20 10.68 -32.98
CA TYR A 23 10.23 9.69 -32.47
C TYR A 23 10.84 8.77 -31.41
N ILE A 24 12.09 8.33 -31.59
CA ILE A 24 12.80 7.50 -30.61
C ILE A 24 12.96 8.26 -29.28
N GLY A 25 13.30 9.56 -29.33
CA GLY A 25 13.41 10.40 -28.14
C GLY A 25 12.09 10.54 -27.39
N VAL A 26 10.99 10.78 -28.10
CA VAL A 26 9.64 10.87 -27.51
C VAL A 26 9.22 9.53 -26.90
N PHE A 27 9.51 8.41 -27.57
CA PHE A 27 9.22 7.07 -27.05
C PHE A 27 9.98 6.75 -25.76
N MET A 28 11.27 7.09 -25.70
CA MET A 28 12.09 6.94 -24.49
C MET A 28 11.54 7.76 -23.32
N LEU A 29 11.07 8.98 -23.60
CA LEU A 29 10.49 9.87 -22.58
C LEU A 29 9.16 9.33 -22.04
N ILE A 30 8.34 8.70 -22.89
CA ILE A 30 7.11 8.01 -22.47
C ILE A 30 7.44 6.79 -21.60
N LEU A 31 8.44 5.98 -22.00
CA LEU A 31 8.87 4.82 -21.22
C LEU A 31 9.33 5.20 -19.81
N THR A 32 10.14 6.24 -19.66
CA THR A 32 10.61 6.67 -18.33
C THR A 32 9.47 7.17 -17.45
N LEU A 33 8.50 7.91 -18.01
CA LEU A 33 7.31 8.35 -17.28
C LEU A 33 6.43 7.17 -16.82
N THR A 34 6.27 6.13 -17.66
CA THR A 34 5.50 4.94 -17.27
C THR A 34 6.16 4.18 -16.11
N ILE A 35 7.48 4.02 -16.13
CA ILE A 35 8.25 3.37 -15.06
C ILE A 35 8.15 4.18 -13.76
N PHE A 36 8.27 5.52 -13.84
CA PHE A 36 8.13 6.40 -12.69
C PHE A 36 6.73 6.34 -12.06
N PHE A 37 5.68 6.30 -12.89
CA PHE A 37 4.31 6.14 -12.41
C PHE A 37 4.08 4.79 -11.71
N LEU A 38 4.66 3.70 -12.24
CA LEU A 38 4.63 2.38 -11.59
C LEU A 38 5.37 2.39 -10.24
N TYR A 39 6.49 3.09 -10.15
CA TYR A 39 7.24 3.25 -8.89
C TYR A 39 6.40 3.97 -7.82
N ILE A 40 5.71 5.07 -8.18
CA ILE A 40 4.78 5.78 -7.28
C ILE A 40 3.59 4.89 -6.89
N LYS A 41 3.05 4.07 -7.81
CA LYS A 41 1.95 3.17 -7.48
C LYS A 41 2.36 2.08 -6.48
N ASN A 42 3.61 1.59 -6.56
CA ASN A 42 4.10 0.54 -5.66
C ASN A 42 4.21 0.99 -4.19
N THR A 43 4.51 2.27 -3.91
CA THR A 43 4.59 2.77 -2.52
C THR A 43 3.21 2.89 -1.85
N ASN A 44 2.16 3.19 -2.63
CA ASN A 44 0.80 3.35 -2.12
C ASN A 44 0.02 2.03 -1.97
N ASN A 45 0.59 0.91 -2.44
CA ASN A 45 -0.07 -0.40 -2.46
C ASN A 45 0.36 -1.34 -1.32
N LYS A 46 1.00 -0.85 -0.26
CA LYS A 46 1.33 -1.67 0.92
C LYS A 46 0.14 -2.09 1.80
N SER A 47 -1.11 -1.83 1.39
CA SER A 47 -2.28 -2.27 2.16
C SER A 47 -3.58 -2.27 1.36
N LYS A 48 -3.61 -2.95 0.21
CA LYS A 48 -4.84 -3.57 -0.29
C LYS A 48 -4.51 -4.93 -0.89
N ALA A 49 -4.17 -5.89 -0.03
CA ALA A 49 -4.32 -7.29 -0.38
C ALA A 49 -5.82 -7.60 -0.45
N THR A 50 -6.43 -7.35 -1.60
CA THR A 50 -7.65 -8.04 -2.03
C THR A 50 -7.28 -9.48 -2.37
N ASN A 51 -6.92 -10.25 -1.35
CA ASN A 51 -7.38 -11.63 -1.26
C ASN A 51 -8.73 -11.52 -0.57
N GLN A 52 -9.70 -12.39 -0.87
CA GLN A 52 -10.82 -12.60 0.03
C GLN A 52 -10.23 -13.06 1.37
N SER A 53 -9.86 -12.12 2.24
CA SER A 53 -9.29 -12.43 3.53
C SER A 53 -10.44 -12.98 4.35
N LEU A 54 -10.26 -14.23 4.82
CA LEU A 54 -11.17 -14.90 5.74
C LEU A 54 -11.58 -14.00 6.91
N TYR A 55 -10.72 -13.04 7.25
CA TYR A 55 -10.92 -12.03 8.28
C TYR A 55 -11.04 -10.62 7.70
N SER A 56 -12.00 -9.82 8.17
CA SER A 56 -12.14 -8.39 7.85
C SER A 56 -12.10 -7.54 9.11
N LEU A 57 -11.48 -6.35 9.03
CA LEU A 57 -11.33 -5.41 10.14
C LEU A 57 -12.30 -4.25 10.02
N LYS A 58 -13.04 -3.96 11.08
CA LYS A 58 -13.83 -2.73 11.26
C LYS A 58 -13.30 -1.96 12.46
N VAL A 59 -13.20 -0.64 12.33
CA VAL A 59 -12.78 0.25 13.42
C VAL A 59 -13.92 1.21 13.68
N ILE A 60 -14.39 1.24 14.92
CA ILE A 60 -15.64 1.88 15.34
C ILE A 60 -15.33 2.89 16.43
N GLU A 61 -15.95 4.04 16.35
CA GLU A 61 -15.92 5.05 17.42
C GLU A 61 -16.94 4.65 18.49
N ASN A 62 -16.49 4.64 19.75
CA ASN A 62 -17.31 4.32 20.91
C ASN A 62 -17.13 5.41 21.96
N LYS A 63 -18.13 6.30 22.05
CA LYS A 63 -18.09 7.53 22.85
C LYS A 63 -16.84 8.34 22.44
N ASP A 64 -15.93 8.59 23.38
CA ASP A 64 -14.69 9.34 23.16
C ASP A 64 -13.46 8.43 22.98
N SER A 65 -13.68 7.24 22.44
CA SER A 65 -12.62 6.23 22.25
C SER A 65 -12.85 5.38 21.01
N TRP A 66 -11.85 4.59 20.65
CA TRP A 66 -11.90 3.72 19.47
C TRP A 66 -11.81 2.26 19.88
N ILE A 67 -12.57 1.43 19.17
CA ILE A 67 -12.53 -0.02 19.30
C ILE A 67 -12.31 -0.63 17.91
N TYR A 68 -11.84 -1.87 17.87
CA TYR A 68 -11.79 -2.63 16.63
C TYR A 68 -12.52 -3.95 16.74
N GLU A 69 -13.07 -4.37 15.61
CA GLU A 69 -13.79 -5.63 15.46
C GLU A 69 -13.22 -6.37 14.26
N ILE A 70 -13.04 -7.68 14.42
CA ILE A 70 -12.61 -8.57 13.35
C ILE A 70 -13.74 -9.55 13.10
N TYR A 71 -14.14 -9.68 11.85
CA TYR A 71 -15.18 -10.58 11.39
C TYR A 71 -14.56 -11.72 10.62
N LYS A 72 -15.06 -12.94 10.82
CA LYS A 72 -14.70 -14.12 10.02
C LYS A 72 -15.93 -14.56 9.25
N ASN A 73 -15.89 -14.53 7.92
CA ASN A 73 -17.04 -14.83 7.05
C ASN A 73 -18.33 -14.14 7.55
N ASP A 74 -18.26 -12.81 7.74
CA ASP A 74 -19.36 -11.95 8.21
C ASP A 74 -19.85 -12.18 9.66
N THR A 75 -19.29 -13.15 10.38
CA THR A 75 -19.59 -13.36 11.80
C THR A 75 -18.57 -12.61 12.67
N MET A 76 -19.02 -11.88 13.69
CA MET A 76 -18.10 -11.20 14.62
C MET A 76 -17.22 -12.24 15.33
N PHE A 77 -15.91 -12.12 15.18
CA PHE A 77 -14.95 -13.09 15.70
C PHE A 77 -14.15 -12.51 16.88
N ILE A 78 -13.72 -11.25 16.79
CA ILE A 78 -13.03 -10.54 17.88
C ILE A 78 -13.63 -9.15 18.01
N ARG A 79 -13.86 -8.71 19.24
CA ARG A 79 -14.20 -7.33 19.58
C ARG A 79 -13.29 -6.86 20.68
N GLN A 80 -12.50 -5.83 20.40
CA GLN A 80 -11.50 -5.33 21.32
C GLN A 80 -11.77 -3.87 21.66
N GLU A 81 -12.21 -3.64 22.89
CA GLU A 81 -12.53 -2.30 23.39
C GLU A 81 -11.30 -1.59 24.00
N TYR A 82 -10.32 -2.36 24.48
CA TYR A 82 -9.15 -1.86 25.20
C TYR A 82 -7.84 -2.29 24.56
N ILE A 83 -6.77 -1.53 24.78
CA ILE A 83 -5.42 -1.83 24.30
C ILE A 83 -4.95 -3.16 24.92
N PRO A 84 -4.69 -4.21 24.10
CA PRO A 84 -4.18 -5.48 24.61
C PRO A 84 -2.82 -5.28 25.29
N SER A 85 -2.52 -6.03 26.35
CA SER A 85 -1.23 -5.97 27.07
C SER A 85 -0.88 -4.63 27.74
N ALA A 86 -1.73 -3.61 27.64
CA ALA A 86 -1.66 -2.40 28.47
C ALA A 86 -2.12 -2.72 29.91
N LYS A 87 -1.67 -1.91 30.88
CA LYS A 87 -2.09 -2.10 32.27
C LYS A 87 -3.47 -1.49 32.49
N GLY A 88 -4.38 -2.28 33.06
CA GLY A 88 -5.77 -1.85 33.27
C GLY A 88 -6.58 -1.75 31.97
N LYS A 89 -7.73 -1.08 32.04
CA LYS A 89 -8.64 -0.90 30.90
C LYS A 89 -8.36 0.44 30.19
N GLN A 90 -7.35 0.46 29.34
CA GLN A 90 -7.02 1.63 28.52
C GLN A 90 -7.68 1.52 27.16
N SER A 91 -8.46 2.52 26.75
CA SER A 91 -9.07 2.55 25.42
C SER A 91 -8.14 3.20 24.39
N PHE A 92 -8.32 2.86 23.11
CA PHE A 92 -7.60 3.54 22.03
C PHE A 92 -8.09 4.98 21.90
N LYS A 93 -7.16 5.95 21.96
CA LYS A 93 -7.47 7.38 21.83
C LYS A 93 -7.68 7.81 20.39
N THR A 94 -7.05 7.11 19.44
CA THR A 94 -7.15 7.43 18.01
C THR A 94 -7.64 6.22 17.22
N LYS A 95 -8.36 6.50 16.12
CA LYS A 95 -8.75 5.51 15.13
C LYS A 95 -7.56 4.74 14.59
N GLU A 96 -6.46 5.45 14.37
CA GLU A 96 -5.26 4.89 13.76
C GLU A 96 -4.57 3.87 14.68
N ASP A 97 -4.54 4.10 15.99
CA ASP A 97 -3.99 3.14 16.95
C ASP A 97 -4.82 1.84 16.98
N ALA A 98 -6.14 1.97 17.05
CA ALA A 98 -7.04 0.82 16.99
C ALA A 98 -6.89 0.06 15.67
N LYS A 99 -6.73 0.78 14.55
CA LYS A 99 -6.54 0.22 13.22
C LYS A 99 -5.21 -0.51 13.08
N LYS A 100 -4.09 0.05 13.57
CA LYS A 100 -2.76 -0.59 13.53
C LYS A 100 -2.78 -1.92 14.26
N ILE A 101 -3.30 -1.94 15.49
CA ILE A 101 -3.38 -3.16 16.28
C ILE A 101 -4.37 -4.16 15.67
N GLY A 102 -5.53 -3.71 15.20
CA GLY A 102 -6.47 -4.57 14.48
C GLY A 102 -5.85 -5.22 13.24
N ASN A 103 -5.08 -4.47 12.44
CA ASN A 103 -4.37 -5.01 11.28
C ASN A 103 -3.30 -6.03 11.68
N LEU A 104 -2.58 -5.79 12.78
CA LEU A 104 -1.61 -6.76 13.29
C LEU A 104 -2.28 -8.07 13.72
N VAL A 105 -3.44 -7.99 14.37
CA VAL A 105 -4.23 -9.17 14.72
C VAL A 105 -4.69 -9.91 13.47
N VAL A 106 -5.25 -9.22 12.48
CA VAL A 106 -5.65 -9.83 11.19
C VAL A 106 -4.46 -10.50 10.50
N SER A 107 -3.28 -9.87 10.54
CA SER A 107 -2.04 -10.44 10.00
C SER A 107 -1.62 -11.73 10.71
N LYS A 108 -1.69 -11.79 12.04
CA LYS A 108 -1.41 -13.00 12.84
C LYS A 108 -2.42 -14.10 12.55
N LEU A 109 -3.72 -13.77 12.53
CA LEU A 109 -4.80 -14.71 12.20
C LEU A 109 -4.67 -15.29 10.78
N SER A 110 -4.30 -14.46 9.81
CA SER A 110 -4.12 -14.89 8.42
C SER A 110 -2.93 -15.84 8.26
N LYS A 111 -1.99 -15.83 9.20
CA LYS A 111 -0.85 -16.74 9.28
C LYS A 111 -1.12 -17.98 10.14
N ASN A 112 -2.36 -18.18 10.60
CA ASN A 112 -2.73 -19.22 11.59
C ASN A 112 -1.89 -19.16 12.89
N VAL A 113 -1.40 -17.97 13.26
CA VAL A 113 -0.69 -17.74 14.52
C VAL A 113 -1.66 -17.18 15.54
N PHE A 114 -1.46 -17.54 16.81
CA PHE A 114 -2.28 -17.04 17.90
C PHE A 114 -2.21 -15.50 17.96
N PRO A 115 -3.37 -14.79 17.97
CA PRO A 115 -3.44 -13.34 17.81
C PRO A 115 -3.04 -12.52 19.05
N VAL A 116 -2.16 -13.04 19.92
CA VAL A 116 -1.73 -12.31 21.12
C VAL A 116 -0.86 -11.13 20.72
N ILE A 117 -1.23 -9.95 21.20
CA ILE A 117 -0.47 -8.71 21.04
C ILE A 117 0.34 -8.50 22.31
N SER A 118 1.66 -8.50 22.16
CA SER A 118 2.62 -8.27 23.25
C SER A 118 2.87 -6.78 23.49
N LYS A 119 3.52 -6.42 24.60
CA LYS A 119 3.99 -5.04 24.81
C LYS A 119 4.95 -4.57 23.73
N ASN A 120 5.83 -5.46 23.26
CA ASN A 120 6.76 -5.14 22.16
C ASN A 120 6.02 -4.83 20.87
N ASP A 121 4.91 -5.53 20.59
CA ASP A 121 4.07 -5.22 19.44
C ASP A 121 3.50 -3.79 19.50
N LEU A 122 3.05 -3.36 20.69
CA LEU A 122 2.54 -1.99 20.88
C LEU A 122 3.64 -0.94 20.65
N ILE A 123 4.84 -1.16 21.21
CA ILE A 123 6.00 -0.26 21.06
C ILE A 123 6.43 -0.20 19.59
N ASN A 124 6.57 -1.35 18.93
CA ASN A 124 6.98 -1.43 17.52
C ASN A 124 5.97 -0.77 16.56
N ASN A 125 4.70 -0.67 16.95
CA ASN A 125 3.65 -0.01 16.17
C ASN A 125 3.40 1.45 16.62
N ASN A 126 4.23 1.99 17.53
CA ASN A 126 4.12 3.33 18.08
C ASN A 126 2.73 3.62 18.65
N ILE A 127 2.16 2.69 19.40
CA ILE A 127 0.88 2.87 20.08
C ILE A 127 1.10 3.65 21.37
N ASN A 128 0.24 4.64 21.62
CA ASN A 128 0.26 5.39 22.87
C ASN A 128 -0.53 4.64 23.96
N PHE A 129 0.16 4.17 25.00
CA PHE A 129 -0.43 3.47 26.15
C PHE A 129 0.39 3.72 27.42
N GLU A 130 -0.25 3.68 28.58
CA GLU A 130 0.41 3.84 29.88
C GLU A 130 0.95 2.50 30.41
N ASN A 131 2.15 2.54 30.99
CA ASN A 131 2.86 1.34 31.46
C ASN A 131 3.07 1.30 32.99
N LYS A 132 2.49 2.25 33.74
CA LYS A 132 2.70 2.45 35.20
C LYS A 132 2.02 1.39 36.03
#